data_AF-A0A523K6W5-F1
#
_entry.id   AF-A0A523K6W5-F1
#
_cell.length_a   1.000
_cell.length_b   1.000
_cell.length_c   1.000
_cell.angle_alpha   90.00
_cell.angle_beta   90.00
_cell.angle_gamma   90.00
#
_symmetry.space_group_name_H-M   'P 1'
#
loop_
_entity.id
_entity.type
_entity.pdbx_description
1 polymer ?
#
loop_
_entity_poly.entity_id
_entity_poly.type
_entity_poly.pdbx_seq_one_letter_code
_entity_poly.pdbx_strand_id
1 'polypeptide(L)'
;MNLFAVLVGETSKARKGSSWGHAKRITSDADPSWGNRIRSGLSSGEGLIWQVRDPIEKQQRTKENGQTCYETVVDDPGVDDKRLLVCESEYASVLKVMRREGNTLSPTIRNAWDSGTLQTLTKNSPAVATGAHISIIGHITKDELLRQLDSTEAGNGFGNRFLWFCVRRSKMLPEGGDLRDEELSALVAELADTLEWAQASGDFELKRDDVARAVWRAVYPTLSEGKTGLLGAMLARSEAQVMRLACLYALLDQANVVRIEHLLAALALWDYVEASAGFIFGDALGDPVADAILSAIRGSEMGMTKTEIHAFLGRHKPKSQVDSAITQLVEKRLARLESEPTSGRAATRIVANSHNSLLSHVGTESQHGHSYLALAKASIPTAHQLPGARRGPSSCTRTDGDTSPDSQTRVDAK
;
A
#
# COMPACT_ATOMS: atom_id res chain seq x y z
N MET A 1 -9.59 -6.35 -6.56
CA MET A 1 -8.21 -6.24 -6.03
C MET A 1 -8.28 -5.67 -4.62
N ASN A 2 -7.39 -6.10 -3.72
CA ASN A 2 -7.41 -5.64 -2.32
C ASN A 2 -6.19 -4.76 -2.04
N LEU A 3 -6.42 -3.60 -1.43
CA LEU A 3 -5.40 -2.59 -1.12
C LEU A 3 -5.61 -2.06 0.30
N PHE A 4 -4.51 -1.97 1.04
CA PHE A 4 -4.52 -1.45 2.40
C PHE A 4 -3.63 -0.22 2.50
N ALA A 5 -4.06 0.77 3.26
CA ALA A 5 -3.34 2.02 3.46
C ALA A 5 -3.31 2.39 4.94
N VAL A 6 -2.17 2.90 5.41
CA VAL A 6 -2.07 3.48 6.75
C VAL A 6 -1.57 4.91 6.65
N LEU A 7 -2.36 5.83 7.20
CA LEU A 7 -2.05 7.25 7.28
C LEU A 7 -1.29 7.53 8.59
N VAL A 8 0.00 7.80 8.45
CA VAL A 8 0.96 8.05 9.52
C VAL A 8 1.21 9.56 9.65
N GLY A 9 0.78 10.15 10.75
CA GLY A 9 0.96 11.59 10.99
C GLY A 9 0.63 11.99 12.42
N GLU A 10 1.09 13.16 12.87
CA GLU A 10 0.87 13.66 14.24
C GLU A 10 -0.62 13.65 14.62
N THR A 11 -0.91 13.18 15.83
CA THR A 11 -2.26 13.17 16.43
C THR A 11 -2.83 14.58 16.49
N SER A 12 -4.15 14.69 16.24
CA SER A 12 -4.95 15.93 16.28
C SER A 12 -4.61 17.00 15.23
N LYS A 13 -3.35 17.13 14.81
CA LYS A 13 -2.91 18.13 13.83
C LYS A 13 -3.13 17.68 12.40
N ALA A 14 -2.90 16.41 12.08
CA ALA A 14 -3.03 15.91 10.70
C ALA A 14 -4.49 15.80 10.19
N ARG A 15 -5.50 16.01 11.05
CA ARG A 15 -6.94 16.00 10.70
C ARG A 15 -7.42 14.76 9.91
N LYS A 16 -6.77 13.60 10.10
CA LYS A 16 -7.05 12.31 9.42
C LYS A 16 -8.53 11.88 9.51
N GLY A 17 -9.17 12.10 10.66
CA GLY A 17 -10.60 11.81 10.84
C GLY A 17 -11.50 12.75 10.04
N SER A 18 -11.17 14.04 9.96
CA SER A 18 -11.94 15.02 9.18
C SER A 18 -11.81 14.79 7.68
N SER A 19 -10.61 14.45 7.19
CA SER A 19 -10.42 14.12 5.77
C SER A 19 -11.22 12.88 5.36
N TRP A 20 -11.33 11.88 6.26
CA TRP A 20 -12.16 10.71 6.02
C TRP A 20 -13.64 11.05 5.85
N GLY A 21 -14.17 12.03 6.59
CA GLY A 21 -15.57 12.47 6.46
C GLY A 21 -15.92 12.92 5.04
N HIS A 22 -15.06 13.71 4.39
CA HIS A 22 -15.28 14.16 3.02
C HIS A 22 -15.17 13.02 2.00
N ALA A 23 -14.17 12.15 2.12
CA ALA A 23 -14.03 10.99 1.24
C ALA A 23 -15.22 10.01 1.37
N LYS A 24 -15.70 9.82 2.61
CA LYS A 24 -16.89 9.00 2.88
C LYS A 24 -18.14 9.60 2.24
N ARG A 25 -18.32 10.93 2.28
CA ARG A 25 -19.45 11.62 1.62
C ARG A 25 -19.46 11.32 0.13
N ILE A 26 -18.36 11.57 -0.57
CA ILE A 26 -18.24 11.31 -2.02
C ILE A 26 -18.59 9.87 -2.37
N THR A 27 -17.99 8.91 -1.67
CA THR A 27 -18.18 7.49 -1.98
C THR A 27 -19.57 6.96 -1.60
N SER A 28 -20.20 7.51 -0.55
CA SER A 28 -21.57 7.12 -0.15
C SER A 28 -22.63 7.74 -1.05
N ASP A 29 -22.37 8.95 -1.56
CA ASP A 29 -23.28 9.62 -2.50
C ASP A 29 -23.21 8.96 -3.89
N ALA A 30 -22.03 8.47 -4.30
CA ALA A 30 -21.84 7.73 -5.55
C ALA A 30 -22.35 6.28 -5.49
N ASP A 31 -22.23 5.62 -4.34
CA ASP A 31 -22.82 4.28 -4.09
C ASP A 31 -23.45 4.22 -2.69
N PRO A 32 -24.78 4.39 -2.58
CA PRO A 32 -25.48 4.35 -1.29
C PRO A 32 -25.33 3.01 -0.54
N SER A 33 -25.10 1.90 -1.24
CA SER A 33 -24.90 0.59 -0.62
C SER A 33 -23.53 0.49 0.07
N TRP A 34 -22.54 1.22 -0.42
CA TRP A 34 -21.16 1.18 0.06
C TRP A 34 -21.02 1.63 1.51
N GLY A 35 -21.79 2.64 1.92
CA GLY A 35 -21.79 3.13 3.31
C GLY A 35 -22.07 2.01 4.33
N ASN A 36 -22.91 1.04 3.97
CA ASN A 36 -23.24 -0.13 4.79
C ASN A 36 -22.13 -1.17 4.84
N ARG A 37 -21.05 -1.03 4.06
CA ARG A 37 -19.90 -1.93 4.01
C ARG A 37 -18.63 -1.31 4.60
N ILE A 38 -18.75 -0.13 5.20
CA ILE A 38 -17.70 0.50 5.98
C ILE A 38 -17.82 0.07 7.44
N ARG A 39 -16.77 -0.50 8.02
CA ARG A 39 -16.72 -1.03 9.39
C ARG A 39 -15.47 -0.57 10.13
N SER A 40 -15.46 -0.76 11.43
CA SER A 40 -14.32 -0.58 12.33
C SER A 40 -14.39 -1.65 13.43
N GLY A 41 -13.38 -1.71 14.30
CA GLY A 41 -13.31 -2.69 15.40
C GLY A 41 -12.56 -3.98 15.02
N LEU A 42 -11.56 -3.88 14.17
CA LEU A 42 -10.74 -5.01 13.74
C LEU A 42 -10.00 -5.63 14.94
N SER A 43 -10.35 -6.87 15.26
CA SER A 43 -9.93 -7.52 16.51
C SER A 43 -9.48 -8.97 16.36
N SER A 44 -10.11 -9.77 15.49
CA SER A 44 -9.68 -11.15 15.20
C SER A 44 -9.86 -11.50 13.72
N GLY A 45 -9.18 -12.56 13.27
CA GLY A 45 -9.33 -13.07 11.91
C GLY A 45 -10.74 -13.60 11.64
N GLU A 46 -11.33 -14.30 12.60
CA GLU A 46 -12.70 -14.83 12.50
C GLU A 46 -13.73 -13.70 12.35
N GLY A 47 -13.58 -12.62 13.13
CA GLY A 47 -14.45 -11.46 13.03
C GLY A 47 -14.38 -10.78 11.66
N LEU A 48 -13.18 -10.74 11.05
CA LEU A 48 -12.99 -10.21 9.69
C LEU A 48 -13.69 -11.10 8.65
N ILE A 49 -13.51 -12.43 8.75
CA ILE A 49 -14.17 -13.41 7.85
C ILE A 49 -15.68 -13.30 7.96
N TRP A 50 -16.21 -13.17 9.18
CA TRP A 50 -17.64 -13.13 9.42
C TRP A 50 -18.35 -12.00 8.66
N GLN A 51 -17.69 -10.86 8.45
CA GLN A 51 -18.25 -9.71 7.72
C GLN A 51 -18.43 -9.97 6.22
N VAL A 52 -17.80 -11.00 5.66
CA VAL A 52 -17.82 -11.33 4.22
C VAL A 52 -18.06 -12.84 3.98
N ARG A 53 -18.56 -13.55 4.99
CA ARG A 53 -18.72 -15.02 4.97
C ARG A 53 -19.68 -15.51 3.90
N ASP A 54 -19.44 -16.71 3.44
CA ASP A 54 -20.32 -17.48 2.57
C ASP A 54 -21.49 -18.06 3.37
N PRO A 55 -22.58 -18.49 2.70
CA PRO A 55 -23.65 -19.22 3.37
C PRO A 55 -23.11 -20.43 4.13
N ILE A 56 -23.64 -20.69 5.32
CA ILE A 56 -23.29 -21.85 6.14
C ILE A 56 -24.44 -22.84 6.06
N GLU A 57 -24.14 -24.03 5.56
CA GLU A 57 -25.09 -25.13 5.43
C GLU A 57 -24.84 -26.19 6.51
N LYS A 58 -25.92 -26.79 7.02
CA LYS A 58 -25.86 -27.91 7.97
C LYS A 58 -26.71 -29.07 7.48
N GLN A 59 -26.21 -30.28 7.75
CA GLN A 59 -26.98 -31.50 7.56
C GLN A 59 -27.93 -31.68 8.75
N GLN A 60 -29.21 -31.46 8.53
CA GLN A 60 -30.25 -31.69 9.53
C GLN A 60 -30.82 -33.09 9.35
N ARG A 61 -30.91 -33.83 10.47
CA ARG A 61 -31.50 -35.16 10.49
C ARG A 61 -33.03 -35.03 10.43
N THR A 62 -33.62 -35.50 9.34
CA THR A 62 -35.07 -35.57 9.14
C THR A 62 -35.53 -37.03 9.11
N LYS A 63 -36.81 -37.27 9.41
CA LYS A 63 -37.45 -38.58 9.25
C LYS A 63 -38.50 -38.49 8.16
N GLU A 64 -38.24 -39.12 7.02
CA GLU A 64 -39.24 -39.37 5.98
C GLU A 64 -39.60 -40.86 5.99
N ASN A 65 -40.89 -41.18 6.03
CA ASN A 65 -41.41 -42.56 5.98
C ASN A 65 -40.78 -43.53 7.00
N GLY A 66 -40.37 -43.03 8.18
CA GLY A 66 -39.72 -43.83 9.23
C GLY A 66 -38.22 -44.10 9.01
N GLN A 67 -37.65 -43.68 7.88
CA GLN A 67 -36.22 -43.74 7.60
C GLN A 67 -35.54 -42.42 7.97
N THR A 68 -34.30 -42.50 8.47
CA THR A 68 -33.49 -41.32 8.74
C THR A 68 -32.87 -40.83 7.44
N CYS A 69 -33.25 -39.63 7.01
CA CYS A 69 -32.60 -38.90 5.92
C CYS A 69 -31.86 -37.68 6.48
N TYR A 70 -30.91 -37.16 5.71
CA TYR A 70 -30.23 -35.90 5.99
C TYR A 70 -30.61 -34.90 4.92
N GLU A 71 -31.08 -33.74 5.33
CA GLU A 71 -31.40 -32.62 4.46
C GLU A 71 -30.42 -31.49 4.74
N THR A 72 -29.88 -30.90 3.67
CA THR A 72 -29.03 -29.72 3.77
C THR A 72 -29.91 -28.50 4.00
N VAL A 73 -29.77 -27.86 5.16
CA VAL A 73 -30.49 -26.63 5.51
C VAL A 73 -29.47 -25.50 5.66
N VAL A 74 -29.81 -24.33 5.11
CA VAL A 74 -29.01 -23.10 5.30
C VAL A 74 -29.21 -22.61 6.73
N ASP A 75 -28.16 -22.69 7.54
CA ASP A 75 -28.12 -22.22 8.93
C ASP A 75 -27.86 -20.71 9.00
N ASP A 76 -27.06 -20.20 8.08
CA ASP A 76 -26.74 -18.78 7.93
C ASP A 76 -26.68 -18.43 6.44
N PRO A 77 -27.40 -17.41 5.95
CA PRO A 77 -27.41 -17.04 4.53
C PRO A 77 -26.09 -16.39 4.05
N GLY A 78 -25.17 -16.06 4.95
CA GLY A 78 -23.91 -15.41 4.64
C GLY A 78 -24.04 -13.90 4.43
N VAL A 79 -23.09 -13.33 3.69
CA VAL A 79 -23.09 -11.93 3.25
C VAL A 79 -22.93 -11.88 1.74
N ASP A 80 -23.96 -11.39 1.03
CA ASP A 80 -23.95 -11.28 -0.42
C ASP A 80 -22.92 -10.24 -0.91
N ASP A 81 -22.92 -9.04 -0.33
CA ASP A 81 -21.93 -8.01 -0.65
C ASP A 81 -20.58 -8.32 0.02
N LYS A 82 -19.70 -8.94 -0.76
CA LYS A 82 -18.34 -9.32 -0.36
C LYS A 82 -17.37 -8.16 -0.25
N ARG A 83 -17.80 -6.92 -0.56
CA ARG A 83 -16.97 -5.73 -0.37
C ARG A 83 -16.95 -5.34 1.10
N LEU A 84 -15.79 -4.92 1.60
CA LEU A 84 -15.63 -4.48 2.98
C LEU A 84 -14.50 -3.45 3.06
N LEU A 85 -14.79 -2.28 3.60
CA LEU A 85 -13.77 -1.31 4.00
C LEU A 85 -13.71 -1.23 5.52
N VAL A 86 -12.55 -1.57 6.07
CA VAL A 86 -12.28 -1.42 7.50
C VAL A 86 -11.52 -0.12 7.73
N CYS A 87 -12.12 0.84 8.43
CA CYS A 87 -11.51 2.12 8.76
C CYS A 87 -11.22 2.19 10.26
N GLU A 88 -9.94 2.23 10.62
CA GLU A 88 -9.45 2.23 11.99
C GLU A 88 -8.82 3.57 12.33
N SER A 89 -9.55 4.42 13.06
CA SER A 89 -9.04 5.72 13.52
C SER A 89 -7.89 5.58 14.52
N GLU A 90 -7.78 4.43 15.18
CA GLU A 90 -6.72 4.09 16.14
C GLU A 90 -6.06 2.75 15.78
N TYR A 91 -5.29 2.74 14.69
CA TYR A 91 -4.67 1.52 14.18
C TYR A 91 -3.64 0.89 15.15
N ALA A 92 -3.13 1.66 16.12
CA ALA A 92 -2.29 1.14 17.19
C ALA A 92 -2.99 0.06 18.05
N SER A 93 -4.32 0.16 18.22
CA SER A 93 -5.10 -0.83 18.95
C SER A 93 -5.14 -2.18 18.22
N VAL A 94 -5.29 -2.14 16.90
CA VAL A 94 -5.25 -3.32 16.01
C VAL A 94 -3.92 -4.04 16.15
N LEU A 95 -2.80 -3.31 16.03
CA LEU A 95 -1.46 -3.88 16.18
C LEU A 95 -1.25 -4.52 17.56
N LYS A 96 -1.75 -3.90 18.64
CA LYS A 96 -1.68 -4.46 20.00
C LYS A 96 -2.49 -5.75 20.14
N VAL A 97 -3.71 -5.79 19.59
CA VAL A 97 -4.60 -6.95 19.70
C VAL A 97 -4.06 -8.12 18.86
N MET A 98 -3.44 -7.83 17.72
CA MET A 98 -2.83 -8.82 16.83
C MET A 98 -1.68 -9.59 17.50
N ARG A 99 -0.98 -8.97 18.46
CA ARG A 99 0.10 -9.60 19.25
C ARG A 99 -0.39 -10.61 20.30
N ARG A 100 -1.70 -10.68 20.55
CA ARG A 100 -2.24 -11.63 21.53
C ARG A 100 -2.00 -13.06 21.04
N GLU A 101 -1.55 -13.93 21.94
CA GLU A 101 -1.35 -15.34 21.64
C GLU A 101 -2.66 -15.97 21.14
N GLY A 102 -2.57 -16.75 20.05
CA GLY A 102 -3.72 -17.37 19.41
C GLY A 102 -4.54 -16.44 18.49
N ASN A 103 -4.19 -15.15 18.35
CA ASN A 103 -4.89 -14.28 17.42
C ASN A 103 -4.50 -14.56 15.96
N THR A 104 -5.49 -14.82 15.12
CA THR A 104 -5.34 -15.15 13.69
C THR A 104 -5.42 -13.91 12.77
N LEU A 105 -5.53 -12.71 13.32
CA LEU A 105 -5.78 -11.50 12.52
C LEU A 105 -4.67 -11.21 11.50
N SER A 106 -3.39 -11.31 11.88
CA SER A 106 -2.27 -11.11 10.95
C SER A 106 -2.31 -12.05 9.73
N PRO A 107 -2.34 -13.39 9.89
CA PRO A 107 -2.45 -14.30 8.75
C PRO A 107 -3.73 -14.06 7.92
N THR A 108 -4.86 -13.75 8.55
CA THR A 108 -6.11 -13.48 7.82
C THR A 108 -6.03 -12.21 6.97
N ILE A 109 -5.47 -11.11 7.49
CA ILE A 109 -5.25 -9.88 6.71
C ILE A 109 -4.29 -10.13 5.54
N ARG A 110 -3.22 -10.92 5.76
CA ARG A 110 -2.28 -11.28 4.70
C ARG A 110 -2.97 -12.06 3.57
N ASN A 111 -3.78 -13.06 3.93
CA ASN A 111 -4.57 -13.84 2.97
C ASN A 111 -5.62 -12.98 2.25
N ALA A 112 -6.24 -12.03 2.95
CA ALA A 112 -7.21 -11.11 2.36
C ALA A 112 -6.55 -10.31 1.24
N TRP A 113 -5.31 -9.86 1.41
CA TRP A 113 -4.59 -9.15 0.35
C TRP A 113 -4.18 -10.05 -0.83
N ASP A 114 -3.81 -11.30 -0.55
CA ASP A 114 -3.25 -12.23 -1.52
C ASP A 114 -4.31 -12.85 -2.45
N SER A 115 -5.40 -13.38 -1.89
CA SER A 115 -6.40 -14.16 -2.66
C SER A 115 -7.83 -13.65 -2.53
N GLY A 116 -8.17 -12.97 -1.42
CA GLY A 116 -9.56 -12.65 -1.07
C GLY A 116 -10.39 -13.87 -0.64
N THR A 117 -9.81 -15.06 -0.60
CA THR A 117 -10.45 -16.26 -0.04
C THR A 117 -9.91 -16.51 1.36
N LEU A 118 -10.80 -16.49 2.35
CA LEU A 118 -10.46 -16.61 3.76
C LEU A 118 -11.18 -17.80 4.36
N GLN A 119 -10.49 -18.54 5.22
CA GLN A 119 -11.08 -19.66 5.94
C GLN A 119 -10.35 -19.90 7.26
N THR A 120 -11.09 -20.34 8.27
CA THR A 120 -10.53 -20.92 9.49
C THR A 120 -10.94 -22.38 9.58
N LEU A 121 -9.95 -23.26 9.75
CA LEU A 121 -10.19 -24.69 9.92
C LEU A 121 -10.54 -24.99 11.38
N THR A 122 -11.71 -24.54 11.83
CA THR A 122 -12.25 -24.90 13.15
C THR A 122 -13.38 -25.92 13.02
N LYS A 123 -13.42 -26.87 13.96
CA LYS A 123 -14.36 -28.01 13.92
C LYS A 123 -15.82 -27.60 14.12
N ASN A 124 -16.07 -26.50 14.84
CA ASN A 124 -17.41 -26.16 15.35
C ASN A 124 -18.04 -24.93 14.67
N SER A 125 -17.25 -24.11 13.95
CA SER A 125 -17.76 -22.95 13.20
C SER A 125 -16.79 -22.58 12.06
N PRO A 126 -16.68 -23.42 11.02
CA PRO A 126 -15.85 -23.12 9.86
C PRO A 126 -16.50 -22.00 9.04
N ALA A 127 -16.12 -20.75 9.32
CA ALA A 127 -16.50 -19.64 8.45
C ALA A 127 -15.54 -19.59 7.26
N VAL A 128 -16.10 -19.60 6.07
CA VAL A 128 -15.39 -19.40 4.80
C VAL A 128 -15.90 -18.12 4.18
N ALA A 129 -15.03 -17.36 3.52
CA ALA A 129 -15.39 -16.24 2.69
C ALA A 129 -14.67 -16.39 1.35
N THR A 130 -15.42 -16.52 0.26
CA THR A 130 -14.88 -16.56 -1.11
C THR A 130 -15.10 -15.22 -1.80
N GLY A 131 -14.15 -14.83 -2.66
CA GLY A 131 -14.26 -13.59 -3.45
C GLY A 131 -14.32 -12.30 -2.61
N ALA A 132 -13.72 -12.28 -1.41
CA ALA A 132 -13.78 -11.11 -0.53
C ALA A 132 -12.96 -9.94 -1.07
N HIS A 133 -13.61 -8.78 -1.14
CA HIS A 133 -13.02 -7.51 -1.56
C HIS A 133 -12.79 -6.60 -0.36
N ILE A 134 -11.70 -6.87 0.37
CA ILE A 134 -11.37 -6.19 1.62
C ILE A 134 -10.37 -5.07 1.36
N SER A 135 -10.63 -3.90 1.92
CA SER A 135 -9.70 -2.79 2.04
C SER A 135 -9.59 -2.35 3.50
N ILE A 136 -8.43 -1.82 3.88
CA ILE A 136 -8.16 -1.37 5.26
C ILE A 136 -7.53 0.01 5.20
N ILE A 137 -8.10 0.97 5.93
CA ILE A 137 -7.53 2.29 6.17
C ILE A 137 -7.23 2.40 7.66
N GLY A 138 -5.96 2.52 8.01
CA GLY A 138 -5.52 2.74 9.40
C GLY A 138 -5.03 4.16 9.62
N HIS A 139 -5.31 4.75 10.78
CA HIS A 139 -4.71 6.00 11.22
C HIS A 139 -3.80 5.74 12.43
N ILE A 140 -2.56 6.24 12.37
CA ILE A 140 -1.60 6.08 13.47
C ILE A 140 -0.59 7.24 13.50
N THR A 141 0.15 7.39 14.60
CA THR A 141 1.35 8.24 14.65
C THR A 141 2.61 7.44 14.32
N LYS A 142 3.71 8.12 13.95
CA LYS A 142 4.99 7.44 13.71
C LYS A 142 5.48 6.70 14.96
N ASP A 143 5.42 7.35 16.12
CA ASP A 143 5.93 6.78 17.37
C ASP A 143 5.13 5.57 17.84
N GLU A 144 3.80 5.61 17.71
CA GLU A 144 2.96 4.44 18.03
C GLU A 144 3.20 3.31 17.03
N LEU A 145 3.34 3.63 15.73
CA LEU A 145 3.60 2.62 14.71
C LEU A 145 4.91 1.88 14.99
N LEU A 146 6.01 2.61 15.22
CA LEU A 146 7.30 2.00 15.51
C LEU A 146 7.31 1.22 16.84
N ARG A 147 6.50 1.64 17.82
CA ARG A 147 6.36 0.91 19.09
C ARG A 147 5.50 -0.35 18.97
N GLN A 148 4.45 -0.30 18.15
CA GLN A 148 3.42 -1.36 18.06
C GLN A 148 3.62 -2.32 16.89
N LEU A 149 4.45 -2.00 15.90
CA LEU A 149 4.87 -2.95 14.88
C LEU A 149 6.15 -3.64 15.37
N ASP A 150 6.05 -4.90 15.78
CA ASP A 150 7.24 -5.67 16.15
C ASP A 150 7.96 -6.25 14.92
N SER A 151 9.18 -6.75 15.16
CA SER A 151 10.02 -7.38 14.14
C SER A 151 9.41 -8.66 13.56
N THR A 152 8.56 -9.38 14.31
CA THR A 152 7.89 -10.60 13.85
C THR A 152 6.88 -10.29 12.77
N GLU A 153 6.00 -9.31 13.00
CA GLU A 153 4.99 -8.86 12.04
C GLU A 153 5.63 -8.11 10.88
N ALA A 154 6.72 -7.39 11.13
CA ALA A 154 7.51 -6.83 10.05
C ALA A 154 8.12 -7.91 9.14
N GLY A 155 8.63 -9.00 9.73
CA GLY A 155 9.32 -10.09 9.03
C GLY A 155 8.39 -11.10 8.34
N ASN A 156 7.15 -11.26 8.80
CA ASN A 156 6.18 -12.22 8.23
C ASN A 156 5.44 -11.67 6.98
N GLY A 157 5.79 -10.45 6.55
CA GLY A 157 5.20 -9.76 5.42
C GLY A 157 3.86 -9.08 5.69
N PHE A 158 3.43 -8.93 6.95
CA PHE A 158 2.23 -8.15 7.26
C PHE A 158 2.38 -6.72 6.72
N GLY A 159 3.48 -6.05 7.08
CA GLY A 159 3.65 -4.63 6.75
C GLY A 159 3.84 -4.31 5.27
N ASN A 160 4.36 -5.21 4.44
CA ASN A 160 4.52 -4.97 3.00
C ASN A 160 3.24 -5.06 2.17
N ARG A 161 2.13 -5.47 2.79
CA ARG A 161 0.80 -5.43 2.17
C ARG A 161 0.09 -4.10 2.40
N PHE A 162 0.65 -3.21 3.20
CA PHE A 162 0.14 -1.86 3.44
C PHE A 162 0.94 -0.81 2.66
N LEU A 163 0.23 0.17 2.10
CA LEU A 163 0.80 1.43 1.64
C LEU A 163 0.93 2.36 2.84
N TRP A 164 2.17 2.72 3.19
CA TRP A 164 2.46 3.62 4.31
C TRP A 164 2.51 5.06 3.81
N PHE A 165 1.53 5.88 4.20
CA PHE A 165 1.47 7.28 3.80
C PHE A 165 1.84 8.18 4.96
N CYS A 166 2.91 8.97 4.81
CA CYS A 166 3.11 10.10 5.69
C CYS A 166 2.08 11.17 5.38
N VAL A 167 1.34 11.64 6.38
CA VAL A 167 0.34 12.69 6.18
C VAL A 167 0.57 13.84 7.13
N ARG A 168 0.40 15.06 6.61
CA ARG A 168 0.44 16.30 7.39
C ARG A 168 -0.71 17.19 6.98
N ARG A 169 -1.11 18.08 7.89
CA ARG A 169 -2.09 19.12 7.59
C ARG A 169 -1.55 20.03 6.48
N SER A 170 -2.34 20.22 5.43
CA SER A 170 -1.97 21.09 4.32
C SER A 170 -2.25 22.57 4.62
N LYS A 171 -3.39 22.89 5.24
CA LYS A 171 -3.86 24.27 5.47
C LYS A 171 -4.42 24.46 6.89
N MET A 172 -4.37 25.69 7.39
CA MET A 172 -5.04 26.12 8.63
C MET A 172 -6.30 26.88 8.26
N LEU A 173 -7.45 26.22 8.39
CA LEU A 173 -8.75 26.77 8.05
C LEU A 173 -9.59 26.85 9.34
N PRO A 174 -9.57 27.97 10.08
CA PRO A 174 -10.22 28.08 11.39
C PRO A 174 -11.74 27.90 11.30
N GLU A 175 -12.36 28.40 10.23
CA GLU A 175 -13.79 28.26 9.93
C GLU A 175 -14.09 27.00 9.10
N GLY A 176 -13.10 26.13 8.88
CA GLY A 176 -13.20 25.03 7.91
C GLY A 176 -12.98 25.46 6.46
N GLY A 177 -13.06 24.50 5.55
CA GLY A 177 -13.09 24.76 4.11
C GLY A 177 -14.51 24.66 3.59
N ASP A 178 -14.86 25.53 2.64
CA ASP A 178 -16.12 25.47 1.91
C ASP A 178 -15.87 24.77 0.58
N LEU A 179 -16.36 23.54 0.45
CA LEU A 179 -16.29 22.78 -0.79
C LEU A 179 -17.66 22.93 -1.43
N ARG A 180 -17.73 23.70 -2.51
CA ARG A 180 -18.99 24.07 -3.14
C ARG A 180 -19.74 22.80 -3.53
N ASP A 181 -21.03 22.76 -3.27
CA ASP A 181 -21.83 21.58 -3.56
C ASP A 181 -21.74 21.22 -5.05
N GLU A 182 -21.58 22.19 -5.97
CA GLU A 182 -21.38 21.91 -7.39
C GLU A 182 -20.08 21.13 -7.68
N GLU A 183 -18.97 21.48 -7.01
CA GLU A 183 -17.68 20.79 -7.17
C GLU A 183 -17.75 19.36 -6.63
N LEU A 184 -18.44 19.18 -5.51
CA LEU A 184 -18.66 17.87 -4.92
C LEU A 184 -19.55 17.01 -5.82
N SER A 185 -20.66 17.56 -6.30
CA SER A 185 -21.60 16.86 -7.18
C SER A 185 -20.95 16.41 -8.49
N ALA A 186 -20.02 17.20 -9.05
CA ALA A 186 -19.26 16.80 -10.23
C ALA A 186 -18.40 15.55 -9.96
N LEU A 187 -17.67 15.52 -8.83
CA LEU A 187 -16.87 14.35 -8.44
C LEU A 187 -17.72 13.13 -8.13
N VAL A 188 -18.88 13.33 -7.49
CA VAL A 188 -19.84 12.24 -7.22
C VAL A 188 -20.38 11.66 -8.52
N ALA A 189 -20.74 12.49 -9.49
CA ALA A 189 -21.22 12.06 -10.79
C ALA A 189 -20.14 11.28 -11.56
N GLU A 190 -18.92 11.79 -11.63
CA GLU A 190 -17.79 11.10 -12.29
C GLU A 190 -17.51 9.73 -11.68
N LEU A 191 -17.56 9.63 -10.34
CA LEU A 191 -17.39 8.35 -9.65
C LEU A 191 -18.58 7.41 -9.89
N ALA A 192 -19.81 7.92 -9.88
CA ALA A 192 -21.01 7.12 -10.14
C ALA A 192 -20.99 6.55 -11.56
N ASP A 193 -20.67 7.37 -12.56
CA ASP A 193 -20.53 6.96 -13.96
C ASP A 193 -19.48 5.85 -14.11
N THR A 194 -18.37 6.00 -13.39
CA THR A 194 -17.29 5.00 -13.38
C THR A 194 -17.73 3.68 -12.75
N LEU A 195 -18.51 3.74 -11.67
CA LEU A 195 -19.04 2.54 -11.02
C LEU A 195 -20.08 1.84 -11.90
N GLU A 196 -20.97 2.58 -12.55
CA GLU A 196 -21.94 2.05 -13.51
C GLU A 196 -21.23 1.40 -14.70
N TRP A 197 -20.24 2.09 -15.28
CA TRP A 197 -19.41 1.54 -16.35
C TRP A 197 -18.70 0.24 -15.92
N ALA A 198 -18.12 0.20 -14.72
CA ALA A 198 -17.43 -0.97 -14.22
C ALA A 198 -18.38 -2.15 -14.01
N GLN A 199 -19.59 -1.90 -13.49
CA GLN A 199 -20.63 -2.92 -13.34
C GLN A 199 -21.11 -3.45 -14.71
N ALA A 200 -21.33 -2.55 -15.67
CA ALA A 200 -21.78 -2.91 -17.02
C ALA A 200 -20.70 -3.68 -17.81
N SER A 201 -19.43 -3.44 -17.53
CA SER A 201 -18.30 -4.10 -18.21
C SER A 201 -18.12 -5.57 -17.81
N GLY A 202 -18.68 -6.00 -16.68
CA GLY A 202 -18.59 -7.38 -16.19
C GLY A 202 -17.16 -7.81 -15.84
N ASP A 203 -16.91 -9.13 -15.89
CA ASP A 203 -15.61 -9.70 -15.55
C ASP A 203 -14.64 -9.61 -16.75
N PHE A 204 -13.54 -8.87 -16.57
CA PHE A 204 -12.46 -8.80 -17.56
C PHE A 204 -11.07 -8.77 -16.92
N GLU A 205 -10.09 -9.25 -17.68
CA GLU A 205 -8.68 -9.22 -17.28
C GLU A 205 -8.02 -7.91 -17.74
N LEU A 206 -7.56 -7.10 -16.79
CA LEU A 206 -6.74 -5.92 -17.08
C LEU A 206 -5.33 -6.33 -17.51
N LYS A 207 -4.98 -6.02 -18.77
CA LYS A 207 -3.63 -6.19 -19.31
C LYS A 207 -2.97 -4.83 -19.49
N ARG A 208 -1.64 -4.80 -19.47
CA ARG A 208 -0.88 -3.63 -19.95
C ARG A 208 -0.86 -3.63 -21.48
N ASP A 209 -1.03 -2.46 -22.08
CA ASP A 209 -0.74 -2.27 -23.50
C ASP A 209 0.76 -2.42 -23.79
N ASP A 210 1.16 -2.34 -25.06
CA ASP A 210 2.55 -2.56 -25.46
C ASP A 210 3.51 -1.48 -24.92
N VAL A 211 3.06 -0.23 -24.83
CA VAL A 211 3.85 0.90 -24.35
C VAL A 211 4.09 0.77 -22.85
N ALA A 212 3.03 0.60 -22.06
CA ALA A 212 3.06 0.39 -20.63
C ALA A 212 3.85 -0.88 -20.27
N ARG A 213 3.77 -1.94 -21.09
CA ARG A 213 4.56 -3.15 -20.90
C ARG A 213 6.06 -2.91 -21.11
N ALA A 214 6.44 -2.13 -22.11
CA ALA A 214 7.84 -1.78 -22.35
C ALA A 214 8.41 -0.94 -21.19
N VAL A 215 7.67 0.09 -20.77
CA VAL A 215 8.04 0.94 -19.62
C VAL A 215 8.12 0.12 -18.34
N TRP A 216 7.15 -0.76 -18.09
CA TRP A 216 7.17 -1.65 -16.93
C TRP A 216 8.43 -2.53 -16.89
N ARG A 217 8.83 -3.11 -18.03
CA ARG A 217 10.05 -3.92 -18.12
C ARG A 217 11.32 -3.13 -17.80
N ALA A 218 11.36 -1.84 -18.13
CA ALA A 218 12.50 -0.98 -17.83
C ALA A 218 12.59 -0.61 -16.33
N VAL A 219 11.44 -0.40 -15.67
CA VAL A 219 11.38 -0.03 -14.25
C VAL A 219 11.51 -1.24 -13.32
N TYR A 220 11.05 -2.42 -13.75
CA TYR A 220 10.97 -3.62 -12.94
C TYR A 220 12.28 -3.99 -12.21
N PRO A 221 13.47 -4.00 -12.85
CA PRO A 221 14.71 -4.39 -12.18
C PRO A 221 15.03 -3.52 -10.96
N THR A 222 14.92 -2.20 -11.10
CA THR A 222 15.17 -1.25 -10.00
C THR A 222 14.11 -1.40 -8.90
N LEU A 223 12.86 -1.63 -9.27
CA LEU A 223 11.77 -1.83 -8.32
C LEU A 223 11.92 -3.14 -7.51
N SER A 224 12.54 -4.16 -8.12
CA SER A 224 12.75 -5.49 -7.55
C SER A 224 14.09 -5.69 -6.80
N GLU A 225 15.04 -4.77 -6.92
CA GLU A 225 16.37 -4.88 -6.29
C GLU A 225 16.28 -5.06 -4.76
N GLY A 226 15.20 -4.56 -4.16
CA GLY A 226 14.94 -4.67 -2.74
C GLY A 226 15.82 -3.72 -1.91
N LYS A 227 15.48 -3.60 -0.62
CA LYS A 227 16.23 -2.79 0.35
C LYS A 227 16.52 -3.63 1.59
N THR A 228 17.45 -3.17 2.43
CA THR A 228 17.83 -3.87 3.66
C THR A 228 17.03 -3.37 4.88
N GLY A 229 17.05 -4.16 5.96
CA GLY A 229 16.44 -3.77 7.24
C GLY A 229 14.91 -3.72 7.21
N LEU A 230 14.35 -3.00 8.19
CA LEU A 230 12.89 -2.88 8.35
C LEU A 230 12.25 -2.19 7.14
N LEU A 231 12.90 -1.16 6.59
CA LEU A 231 12.46 -0.50 5.36
C LEU A 231 12.33 -1.49 4.20
N GLY A 232 13.34 -2.33 3.99
CA GLY A 232 13.29 -3.41 3.00
C GLY A 232 12.13 -4.36 3.20
N ALA A 233 11.91 -4.80 4.44
CA ALA A 233 10.80 -5.68 4.79
C ALA A 233 9.43 -5.07 4.48
N MET A 234 9.27 -3.75 4.66
CA MET A 234 8.04 -3.00 4.34
C MET A 234 7.84 -2.77 2.84
N LEU A 235 8.91 -2.79 2.04
CA LEU A 235 8.85 -2.52 0.60
C LEU A 235 8.91 -3.78 -0.28
N ALA A 236 9.06 -4.97 0.32
CA ALA A 236 9.25 -6.24 -0.38
C ALA A 236 8.08 -6.72 -1.27
N ARG A 237 7.06 -5.89 -1.52
CA ARG A 237 5.95 -6.15 -2.45
C ARG A 237 5.69 -4.97 -3.39
N SER A 238 6.72 -4.15 -3.63
CA SER A 238 6.66 -2.94 -4.44
C SER A 238 5.99 -3.18 -5.80
N GLU A 239 6.36 -4.23 -6.52
CA GLU A 239 5.86 -4.53 -7.86
C GLU A 239 4.36 -4.82 -7.86
N ALA A 240 3.94 -5.62 -6.88
CA ALA A 240 2.56 -6.04 -6.72
C ALA A 240 1.66 -4.90 -6.22
N GLN A 241 2.20 -3.95 -5.44
CA GLN A 241 1.51 -2.73 -5.04
C GLN A 241 1.36 -1.76 -6.21
N VAL A 242 2.43 -1.50 -6.97
CA VAL A 242 2.40 -0.61 -8.14
C VAL A 242 1.38 -1.12 -9.17
N MET A 243 1.32 -2.43 -9.43
CA MET A 243 0.34 -2.95 -10.39
C MET A 243 -1.11 -2.83 -9.91
N ARG A 244 -1.38 -3.04 -8.62
CA ARG A 244 -2.72 -2.79 -8.08
C ARG A 244 -3.13 -1.33 -8.23
N LEU A 245 -2.20 -0.39 -7.99
CA LEU A 245 -2.43 1.04 -8.21
C LEU A 245 -2.67 1.37 -9.70
N ALA A 246 -1.89 0.80 -10.61
CA ALA A 246 -2.04 1.04 -12.04
C ALA A 246 -3.38 0.53 -12.58
N CYS A 247 -3.82 -0.65 -12.12
CA CYS A 247 -5.15 -1.16 -12.42
C CYS A 247 -6.26 -0.28 -11.85
N LEU A 248 -6.09 0.26 -10.63
CA LEU A 248 -7.06 1.17 -10.03
C LEU A 248 -7.19 2.46 -10.84
N TYR A 249 -6.07 3.07 -11.26
CA TYR A 249 -6.10 4.24 -12.13
C TYR A 249 -6.74 3.95 -13.49
N ALA A 250 -6.50 2.77 -14.07
CA ALA A 250 -7.15 2.37 -15.31
C ALA A 250 -8.68 2.27 -15.16
N LEU A 251 -9.16 1.68 -14.06
CA LEU A 251 -10.59 1.57 -13.79
C LEU A 251 -11.23 2.93 -13.52
N LEU A 252 -10.55 3.83 -12.81
CA LEU A 252 -11.01 5.20 -12.59
C LEU A 252 -11.13 6.00 -13.89
N ASP A 253 -10.29 5.69 -14.88
CA ASP A 253 -10.32 6.30 -16.21
C ASP A 253 -11.20 5.52 -17.21
N GLN A 254 -12.04 4.60 -16.71
CA GLN A 254 -12.94 3.75 -17.51
C GLN A 254 -12.23 2.98 -18.63
N ALA A 255 -10.99 2.56 -18.38
CA ALA A 255 -10.16 1.84 -19.33
C ALA A 255 -10.10 0.34 -19.00
N ASN A 256 -10.31 -0.49 -20.03
CA ASN A 256 -10.16 -1.95 -19.96
C ASN A 256 -8.70 -2.44 -20.15
N VAL A 257 -7.75 -1.51 -20.23
CA VAL A 257 -6.32 -1.77 -20.42
C VAL A 257 -5.50 -0.78 -19.59
N VAL A 258 -4.41 -1.25 -19.00
CA VAL A 258 -3.44 -0.41 -18.31
C VAL A 258 -2.55 0.27 -19.35
N ARG A 259 -2.85 1.55 -19.59
CA ARG A 259 -2.06 2.46 -20.43
C ARG A 259 -0.91 3.08 -19.66
N ILE A 260 -0.06 3.80 -20.38
CA ILE A 260 1.12 4.43 -19.82
C ILE A 260 0.77 5.46 -18.73
N GLU A 261 -0.23 6.29 -18.94
CA GLU A 261 -0.71 7.30 -17.99
C GLU A 261 -1.08 6.67 -16.64
N HIS A 262 -1.76 5.52 -16.65
CA HIS A 262 -2.13 4.79 -15.43
C HIS A 262 -0.89 4.24 -14.70
N LEU A 263 0.09 3.71 -15.46
CA LEU A 263 1.34 3.22 -14.90
C LEU A 263 2.18 4.36 -14.30
N LEU A 264 2.28 5.50 -14.99
CA LEU A 264 2.99 6.68 -14.50
C LEU A 264 2.34 7.24 -13.24
N ALA A 265 1.00 7.31 -13.18
CA ALA A 265 0.27 7.73 -11.99
C ALA A 265 0.54 6.78 -10.80
N ALA A 266 0.56 5.46 -11.05
CA ALA A 266 0.89 4.47 -10.04
C ALA A 266 2.32 4.61 -9.51
N LEU A 267 3.30 4.79 -10.40
CA LEU A 267 4.71 4.98 -10.02
C LEU A 267 4.93 6.29 -9.29
N ALA A 268 4.23 7.37 -9.66
CA ALA A 268 4.28 8.64 -8.95
C ALA A 268 3.78 8.51 -7.50
N LEU A 269 2.67 7.79 -7.30
CA LEU A 269 2.17 7.52 -5.96
C LEU A 269 3.11 6.58 -5.19
N TRP A 270 3.70 5.59 -5.85
CA TRP A 270 4.65 4.69 -5.23
C TRP A 270 5.95 5.38 -4.80
N ASP A 271 6.50 6.30 -5.61
CA ASP A 271 7.64 7.15 -5.21
C ASP A 271 7.35 7.83 -3.85
N TYR A 272 6.11 8.32 -3.67
CA TYR A 272 5.68 8.93 -2.41
C TYR A 272 5.52 7.93 -1.25
N VAL A 273 4.93 6.75 -1.53
CA VAL A 273 4.79 5.67 -0.53
C VAL A 273 6.16 5.19 -0.07
N GLU A 274 7.10 5.04 -0.99
CA GLU A 274 8.46 4.61 -0.68
C GLU A 274 9.22 5.66 0.13
N ALA A 275 9.12 6.95 -0.25
CA ALA A 275 9.69 8.05 0.53
C ALA A 275 9.07 8.11 1.94
N SER A 276 7.76 7.89 2.05
CA SER A 276 7.05 7.82 3.34
C SER A 276 7.57 6.65 4.20
N ALA A 277 7.70 5.46 3.62
CA ALA A 277 8.27 4.31 4.30
C ALA A 277 9.72 4.56 4.74
N GLY A 278 10.52 5.23 3.90
CA GLY A 278 11.88 5.68 4.24
C GLY A 278 11.89 6.63 5.44
N PHE A 279 10.98 7.60 5.48
CA PHE A 279 10.85 8.51 6.62
C PHE A 279 10.39 7.79 7.91
N ILE A 280 9.47 6.83 7.80
CA ILE A 280 8.91 6.12 8.95
C ILE A 280 9.92 5.09 9.50
N PHE A 281 10.44 4.24 8.62
CA PHE A 281 11.19 3.02 8.97
C PHE A 281 12.68 3.06 8.60
N GLY A 282 13.15 4.04 7.83
CA GLY A 282 14.53 4.06 7.33
C GLY A 282 15.59 4.18 8.42
N ASP A 283 15.28 4.89 9.49
CA ASP A 283 16.12 4.96 10.70
C ASP A 283 15.86 3.81 11.69
N ALA A 284 14.76 3.07 11.52
CA ALA A 284 14.33 2.05 12.47
C ALA A 284 15.07 0.74 12.21
N LEU A 285 15.75 0.27 13.24
CA LEU A 285 16.60 -0.91 13.19
C LEU A 285 15.80 -2.20 13.28
N GLY A 286 14.56 -2.12 13.74
CA GLY A 286 13.70 -3.28 14.05
C GLY A 286 14.08 -3.95 15.38
N ASP A 287 15.04 -3.39 16.12
CA ASP A 287 15.36 -3.76 17.50
C ASP A 287 14.95 -2.58 18.41
N PRO A 288 13.89 -2.73 19.23
CA PRO A 288 13.41 -1.68 20.11
C PRO A 288 14.47 -1.13 21.07
N VAL A 289 15.45 -1.95 21.47
CA VAL A 289 16.55 -1.52 22.33
C VAL A 289 17.53 -0.66 21.53
N ALA A 290 17.91 -1.08 20.33
CA ALA A 290 18.80 -0.30 19.47
C ALA A 290 18.17 1.03 19.04
N ASP A 291 16.87 1.02 18.71
CA ASP A 291 16.11 2.22 18.37
C ASP A 291 16.02 3.20 19.54
N ALA A 292 15.77 2.69 20.75
CA ALA A 292 15.73 3.51 21.97
C ALA A 292 17.11 4.13 22.28
N ILE A 293 18.20 3.36 22.12
CA ILE A 293 19.56 3.85 22.30
C ILE A 293 19.88 4.94 21.27
N LEU A 294 19.59 4.70 19.99
CA LEU A 294 19.84 5.66 18.90
C LEU A 294 19.10 6.99 19.13
N SER A 295 17.84 6.92 19.55
CA SER A 295 17.04 8.09 19.90
C SER A 295 17.68 8.88 21.05
N ALA A 296 18.10 8.18 22.12
CA ALA A 296 18.72 8.80 23.28
C ALA A 296 20.06 9.48 22.95
N ILE A 297 20.93 8.82 22.16
CA ILE A 297 22.23 9.41 21.78
C ILE A 297 22.10 10.54 20.76
N ARG A 298 21.04 10.57 19.92
CA ARG A 298 20.75 11.69 19.01
C ARG A 298 20.23 12.92 19.75
N GLY A 299 19.52 12.72 20.87
CA GLY A 299 19.07 13.80 21.76
C GLY A 299 20.15 14.35 22.69
N SER A 300 21.36 13.77 22.69
CA SER A 300 22.48 14.19 23.52
C SER A 300 23.59 14.80 22.65
N GLU A 301 23.98 16.06 22.91
CA GLU A 301 25.05 16.74 22.15
C GLU A 301 26.40 16.00 22.23
N MET A 302 26.68 15.38 23.37
CA MET A 302 27.93 14.66 23.61
C MET A 302 27.79 13.15 23.36
N GLY A 303 26.59 12.62 23.10
CA GLY A 303 26.31 11.19 23.16
C GLY A 303 26.22 10.67 24.61
N MET A 304 26.23 9.34 24.79
CA MET A 304 26.03 8.71 26.10
C MET A 304 27.01 7.57 26.35
N THR A 305 27.43 7.38 27.59
CA THR A 305 28.21 6.22 28.03
C THR A 305 27.32 4.98 28.16
N LYS A 306 27.91 3.78 28.15
CA LYS A 306 27.16 2.52 28.41
C LYS A 306 26.37 2.56 29.72
N THR A 307 26.92 3.20 30.76
CA THR A 307 26.27 3.32 32.07
C THR A 307 25.04 4.22 32.01
N GLU A 308 25.14 5.36 31.31
CA GLU A 308 24.01 6.28 31.07
C GLU A 308 22.93 5.61 30.23
N ILE A 309 23.31 4.86 29.20
CA ILE A 309 22.38 4.06 28.38
C ILE A 309 21.65 3.01 29.24
N HIS A 310 22.38 2.26 30.07
CA HIS A 310 21.77 1.28 30.97
C HIS A 310 20.80 1.93 31.97
N ALA A 311 21.13 3.12 32.47
CA ALA A 311 20.27 3.89 33.35
C ALA A 311 19.02 4.41 32.63
N PHE A 312 19.17 4.95 31.41
CA PHE A 312 18.08 5.41 30.56
C PHE A 312 17.10 4.29 30.23
N LEU A 313 17.61 3.09 29.95
CA LEU A 313 16.80 1.89 29.75
C LEU A 313 16.28 1.29 31.08
N GLY A 314 16.29 2.01 32.20
CA GLY A 314 15.69 1.56 33.46
C GLY A 314 16.38 0.36 34.13
N ARG A 315 17.63 0.03 33.75
CA ARG A 315 18.46 -1.07 34.31
C ARG A 315 17.88 -2.49 34.27
N HIS A 316 16.69 -2.69 33.74
CA HIS A 316 16.03 -4.00 33.61
C HIS A 316 16.46 -4.81 32.38
N LYS A 317 17.20 -4.22 31.43
CA LYS A 317 17.65 -4.92 30.23
C LYS A 317 18.97 -5.67 30.48
N PRO A 318 19.10 -6.94 30.03
CA PRO A 318 20.35 -7.68 30.12
C PRO A 318 21.49 -6.94 29.43
N LYS A 319 22.68 -6.97 30.03
CA LYS A 319 23.89 -6.34 29.46
C LYS A 319 24.19 -6.84 28.05
N SER A 320 24.03 -8.13 27.79
CA SER A 320 24.22 -8.73 26.46
C SER A 320 23.30 -8.13 25.40
N GLN A 321 22.05 -7.80 25.75
CA GLN A 321 21.10 -7.19 24.83
C GLN A 321 21.49 -5.74 24.49
N VAL A 322 21.90 -4.97 25.50
CA VAL A 322 22.38 -3.59 25.31
C VAL A 322 23.67 -3.57 24.48
N ASP A 323 24.62 -4.48 24.77
CA ASP A 323 25.87 -4.58 24.02
C ASP A 323 25.61 -4.98 22.55
N SER A 324 24.71 -5.95 22.30
CA SER A 324 24.30 -6.33 20.94
C SER A 324 23.68 -5.16 20.17
N ALA A 325 22.81 -4.39 20.82
CA ALA A 325 22.18 -3.21 20.23
C ALA A 325 23.20 -2.12 19.87
N ILE A 326 24.19 -1.86 20.75
CA ILE A 326 25.28 -0.91 20.46
C ILE A 326 26.15 -1.41 19.29
N THR A 327 26.50 -2.69 19.25
CA THR A 327 27.25 -3.26 18.13
C THR A 327 26.51 -3.07 16.81
N GLN A 328 25.20 -3.34 16.78
CA GLN A 328 24.37 -3.15 15.60
C GLN A 328 24.37 -1.68 15.11
N LEU A 329 24.33 -0.71 16.04
CA LEU A 329 24.39 0.72 15.73
C LEU A 329 25.72 1.13 15.09
N VAL A 330 26.82 0.58 15.58
CA VAL A 330 28.17 0.84 15.06
C VAL A 330 28.37 0.20 13.70
N GLU A 331 27.97 -1.07 13.52
CA GLU A 331 28.05 -1.80 12.25
C GLU A 331 27.26 -1.09 11.14
N LYS A 332 26.08 -0.56 11.48
CA LYS A 332 25.24 0.22 10.55
C LYS A 332 25.68 1.68 10.39
N ARG A 333 26.81 2.08 10.98
CA ARG A 333 27.37 3.45 10.93
C ARG A 333 26.41 4.53 11.42
N LEU A 334 25.48 4.20 12.32
CA LEU A 334 24.55 5.15 12.93
C LEU A 334 25.13 5.78 14.20
N ALA A 335 26.07 5.08 14.84
CA ALA A 335 26.82 5.57 15.98
C ALA A 335 28.31 5.24 15.83
N ARG A 336 29.15 5.97 16.56
CA ARG A 336 30.57 5.68 16.72
C ARG A 336 30.94 5.63 18.19
N LEU A 337 32.02 4.92 18.49
CA LEU A 337 32.59 4.82 19.82
C LEU A 337 33.71 5.86 19.96
N GLU A 338 33.58 6.77 20.90
CA GLU A 338 34.61 7.74 21.27
C GLU A 338 35.17 7.38 22.67
N SER A 339 36.48 7.51 22.84
CA SER A 339 37.14 7.29 24.14
C SER A 339 37.21 8.61 24.89
N GLU A 340 36.66 8.64 26.09
CA GLU A 340 36.73 9.77 27.00
C GLU A 340 37.81 9.51 28.07
N PRO A 341 38.86 10.35 28.16
CA PRO A 341 39.84 10.25 29.23
C PRO A 341 39.17 10.56 30.57
N THR A 342 39.25 9.63 31.51
CA THR A 342 38.84 9.86 32.90
C THR A 342 40.07 9.71 33.81
N SER A 343 39.95 10.11 35.08
CA SER A 343 41.00 9.91 36.09
C SER A 343 41.30 8.42 36.40
N GLY A 344 40.57 7.49 35.76
CA GLY A 344 40.78 6.03 35.82
C GLY A 344 40.68 5.38 34.43
N ARG A 345 40.00 4.23 34.31
CA ARG A 345 39.80 3.55 33.03
C ARG A 345 38.98 4.44 32.09
N ALA A 346 39.50 4.68 30.89
CA ALA A 346 38.84 5.47 29.86
C ALA A 346 37.40 4.97 29.62
N ALA A 347 36.44 5.90 29.63
CA ALA A 347 35.04 5.60 29.42
C ALA A 347 34.75 5.59 27.91
N THR A 348 33.98 4.62 27.45
CA THR A 348 33.52 4.59 26.04
C THR A 348 32.20 5.33 25.94
N ARG A 349 32.19 6.41 25.16
CA ARG A 349 31.00 7.19 24.83
C ARG A 349 30.49 6.79 23.46
N ILE A 350 29.19 6.56 23.36
CA ILE A 350 28.50 6.23 22.12
C ILE A 350 27.91 7.54 21.61
N VAL A 351 28.40 8.01 20.47
CA VAL A 351 27.99 9.28 19.87
C VAL A 351 27.25 8.99 18.57
N ALA A 352 26.11 9.65 18.38
CA ALA A 352 25.39 9.57 17.10
C ALA A 352 26.28 10.13 15.98
N ASN A 353 26.27 9.47 14.83
CA ASN A 353 26.85 10.08 13.63
C ASN A 353 25.92 11.21 13.19
N SER A 354 26.50 12.35 12.84
CA SER A 354 25.75 13.54 12.39
C SER A 354 24.84 13.13 11.25
N HIS A 355 23.53 13.20 11.46
CA HIS A 355 22.58 13.16 10.37
C HIS A 355 22.90 14.34 9.47
N ASN A 356 23.12 14.11 8.18
CA ASN A 356 23.12 15.19 7.22
C ASN A 356 21.74 15.88 7.34
N SER A 357 21.73 17.08 7.89
CA SER A 357 20.54 17.89 8.16
C SER A 357 19.90 18.30 6.83
N LEU A 358 19.13 17.40 6.22
CA LEU A 358 18.26 17.67 5.09
C LEU A 358 16.82 17.92 5.56
N LEU A 359 16.65 18.79 6.56
CA LEU A 359 15.33 19.26 7.00
C LEU A 359 15.17 20.80 6.91
N SER A 360 16.02 21.50 6.16
CA SER A 360 15.87 22.96 5.93
C SER A 360 15.61 23.41 4.50
N HIS A 361 15.54 22.51 3.50
CA HIS A 361 15.15 22.90 2.15
C HIS A 361 14.16 21.92 1.53
N VAL A 362 12.90 22.34 1.48
CA VAL A 362 11.96 21.90 0.44
C VAL A 362 12.52 22.46 -0.86
N GLY A 363 13.20 21.61 -1.64
CA GLY A 363 13.72 21.97 -2.94
C GLY A 363 15.03 21.26 -3.25
N THR A 364 15.02 20.53 -4.37
CA THR A 364 16.16 19.99 -5.12
C THR A 364 16.91 18.77 -4.56
N GLU A 365 16.70 17.66 -5.26
CA GLU A 365 17.57 16.48 -5.45
C GLU A 365 17.96 15.67 -4.21
N SER A 366 17.13 14.65 -3.95
CA SER A 366 17.42 13.51 -3.08
C SER A 366 18.71 12.79 -3.51
N GLN A 367 19.70 12.74 -2.63
CA GLN A 367 20.90 11.91 -2.78
C GLN A 367 20.69 10.42 -2.46
N HIS A 368 19.46 9.93 -2.23
CA HIS A 368 19.20 8.50 -2.03
C HIS A 368 17.84 8.10 -2.65
N GLY A 369 17.87 7.58 -3.88
CA GLY A 369 16.74 6.90 -4.53
C GLY A 369 16.42 7.46 -5.92
N HIS A 370 16.64 6.66 -6.96
CA HIS A 370 16.15 6.95 -8.31
C HIS A 370 14.61 7.02 -8.27
N SER A 371 14.02 8.12 -8.78
CA SER A 371 12.57 8.19 -8.96
C SER A 371 12.15 7.17 -10.03
N TYR A 372 11.26 6.25 -9.69
CA TYR A 372 10.76 5.27 -10.65
C TYR A 372 9.94 5.97 -11.74
N LEU A 373 9.24 7.06 -11.39
CA LEU A 373 8.55 7.90 -12.37
C LEU A 373 9.51 8.52 -13.39
N ALA A 374 10.65 9.03 -12.92
CA ALA A 374 11.66 9.61 -13.82
C ALA A 374 12.25 8.53 -14.74
N LEU A 375 12.58 7.36 -14.20
CA LEU A 375 13.05 6.21 -14.99
C LEU A 375 12.00 5.77 -16.02
N ALA A 376 10.73 5.71 -15.62
CA ALA A 376 9.62 5.35 -16.50
C ALA A 376 9.47 6.33 -17.66
N LYS A 377 9.49 7.63 -17.37
CA LYS A 377 9.42 8.70 -18.37
C LYS A 377 10.59 8.67 -19.35
N ALA A 378 11.79 8.34 -18.88
CA ALA A 378 12.96 8.19 -19.75
C ALA A 378 12.90 6.93 -20.63
N SER A 379 12.10 5.93 -20.23
CA SER A 379 11.98 4.63 -20.91
C SER A 379 10.82 4.54 -21.88
N ILE A 380 10.12 5.65 -22.14
CA ILE A 380 8.99 5.69 -23.08
C ILE A 380 9.54 5.44 -24.49
N PRO A 381 9.09 4.37 -25.19
CA PRO A 381 9.52 4.12 -26.54
C PRO A 381 9.21 5.30 -27.45
N THR A 382 10.18 5.73 -28.25
CA THR A 382 9.90 6.63 -29.37
C THR A 382 9.08 5.90 -30.43
N ALA A 383 8.30 6.60 -31.25
CA ALA A 383 7.38 6.00 -32.23
C ALA A 383 8.02 4.93 -33.15
N HIS A 384 9.35 4.99 -33.36
CA HIS A 384 10.12 4.03 -34.15
C HIS A 384 10.45 2.70 -33.43
N GLN A 385 10.23 2.61 -32.12
CA GLN A 385 10.60 1.47 -31.26
C GLN A 385 9.40 0.58 -30.89
N LEU A 386 8.19 0.92 -31.34
CA LEU A 386 6.99 0.12 -31.06
C LEU A 386 6.84 -1.04 -32.06
N PRO A 387 6.65 -2.28 -31.59
CA PRO A 387 6.39 -3.42 -32.47
C PRO A 387 5.04 -3.23 -33.18
N GLY A 388 5.08 -2.91 -34.47
CA GLY A 388 3.87 -2.59 -35.26
C GLY A 388 4.08 -1.49 -36.29
N ALA A 389 5.13 -0.69 -36.16
CA ALA A 389 5.57 0.24 -37.21
C ALA A 389 6.16 -0.55 -38.39
N ARG A 390 5.31 -1.12 -39.24
CA ARG A 390 5.71 -1.60 -40.56
C ARG A 390 6.40 -0.45 -41.26
N ARG A 391 7.69 -0.62 -41.59
CA ARG A 391 8.32 0.19 -42.63
C ARG A 391 7.45 0.02 -43.88
N GLY A 392 6.72 1.07 -44.27
CA GLY A 392 6.06 1.10 -45.56
C GLY A 392 7.08 0.81 -46.66
N PRO A 393 6.71 0.10 -47.73
CA PRO A 393 7.66 -0.24 -48.77
C PRO A 393 8.22 1.05 -49.38
N SER A 394 9.54 1.17 -49.31
CA SER A 394 10.33 2.15 -50.03
C SER A 394 9.98 2.09 -51.52
N SER A 395 9.34 3.15 -52.00
CA SER A 395 9.32 3.64 -53.39
C SER A 395 9.42 2.57 -54.49
N CYS A 396 8.27 2.11 -54.98
CA CYS A 396 8.15 1.73 -56.39
C CYS A 396 8.31 3.00 -57.23
N THR A 397 9.42 3.11 -57.96
CA THR A 397 9.56 4.02 -59.09
C THR A 397 8.57 3.62 -60.18
N ARG A 398 7.45 4.36 -60.29
CA ARG A 398 6.58 4.30 -61.46
C ARG A 398 7.06 5.33 -62.48
N THR A 399 7.44 4.80 -63.63
CA THR A 399 7.51 5.49 -64.92
C THR A 399 6.11 5.96 -65.31
N ASP A 400 5.92 7.27 -65.45
CA ASP A 400 4.80 7.83 -66.19
C ASP A 400 5.36 8.78 -67.25
N GLY A 401 5.08 8.45 -68.50
CA GLY A 401 5.50 9.19 -69.67
C GLY A 401 4.60 8.81 -70.84
N ASP A 402 3.61 9.68 -71.05
CA ASP A 402 2.93 9.96 -72.32
C ASP A 402 1.69 9.14 -72.70
N THR A 403 0.53 9.81 -72.65
CA THR A 403 -0.50 9.71 -73.71
C THR A 403 -1.43 10.91 -73.63
N SER A 404 -1.45 11.68 -74.72
CA SER A 404 -2.37 12.78 -75.02
C SER A 404 -3.80 12.29 -75.33
N PRO A 405 -4.82 13.18 -75.35
CA PRO A 405 -6.22 12.83 -75.14
C PRO A 405 -7.06 12.76 -76.44
N ASP A 406 -8.35 12.49 -76.22
CA ASP A 406 -9.51 12.61 -77.11
C ASP A 406 -9.91 11.39 -77.95
N SER A 407 -11.03 10.76 -77.58
CA SER A 407 -12.35 11.13 -78.09
C SER A 407 -13.41 10.04 -77.80
N GLN A 408 -14.62 10.49 -77.42
CA GLN A 408 -15.95 9.94 -77.75
C GLN A 408 -16.19 8.43 -77.46
N THR A 409 -17.25 7.96 -76.78
CA THR A 409 -18.66 8.32 -76.86
C THR A 409 -19.43 7.44 -75.86
N ARG A 410 -20.42 8.03 -75.18
CA ARG A 410 -21.79 7.53 -74.94
C ARG A 410 -22.06 6.08 -74.43
N VAL A 411 -22.85 6.04 -73.32
CA VAL A 411 -24.15 5.32 -73.17
C VAL A 411 -24.02 3.78 -73.04
N ASP A 412 -24.54 3.02 -72.06
CA ASP A 412 -25.64 3.15 -71.09
C ASP A 412 -25.48 2.07 -69.99
N ALA A 413 -26.20 2.26 -68.86
CA ALA A 413 -26.80 1.27 -67.95
C ALA A 413 -26.01 -0.03 -67.62
N LYS A 414 -25.75 -0.37 -66.35
CA LYS A 414 -26.69 -0.48 -65.24
C LYS A 414 -25.89 -0.74 -63.94
#